data_AF-A0A820S1E9-F1
#
_entry.id   AF-A0A820S1E9-F1
#
_cell.length_a   1.000
_cell.length_b   1.000
_cell.length_c   1.000
_cell.angle_alpha   90.00
_cell.angle_beta   90.00
_cell.angle_gamma   90.00
#
_symmetry.space_group_name_H-M   'P 1'
#
loop_
_entity.id
_entity.type
_entity.pdbx_description
1 polymer ?
#
loop_
_entity_poly.entity_id
_entity_poly.type
_entity_poly.pdbx_seq_one_letter_code
_entity_poly.pdbx_strand_id
1 'polypeptide(L)'
;GNYGYDSGGECAVPIVGRFHSPSNGNGLFWYSFDIGPIHIVYYSTEHDFRRLSPQYMWLENDLRSVNRSRTPWLIVGSHRPMYTSLVVIDPIGLMLQLHIEPLLYKYQVDLNLYGHIHSYERTCAMYQHHC
;
A
#
# COMPACT_ATOMS: atom_id res chain seq x y z
N GLY A 1 3.27 0.62 10.45
CA GLY A 1 3.53 0.46 11.88
C GLY A 1 2.32 1.02 12.59
N ASN A 2 1.62 0.18 13.34
CA ASN A 2 0.35 0.53 13.98
C ASN A 2 0.54 1.68 14.95
N TYR A 3 -0.39 2.64 14.89
CA TYR A 3 -0.55 3.77 15.80
C TYR A 3 -0.76 3.39 17.28
N GLY A 4 -0.83 2.09 17.60
CA GLY A 4 -0.98 1.57 18.96
C GLY A 4 0.35 1.15 19.59
N TYR A 5 0.35 -0.02 20.23
CA TYR A 5 1.49 -0.53 21.01
C TYR A 5 2.79 -0.72 20.22
N ASP A 6 2.70 -0.98 18.92
CA ASP A 6 3.86 -1.30 18.06
C ASP A 6 4.83 -0.12 17.92
N SER A 7 4.31 1.12 18.01
CA SER A 7 5.13 2.34 17.93
C SER A 7 5.44 2.94 19.30
N GLY A 8 5.11 2.28 20.42
CA GLY A 8 5.44 2.76 21.77
C GLY A 8 4.94 4.16 22.14
N GLY A 9 3.90 4.67 21.47
CA GLY A 9 3.37 6.03 21.67
C GLY A 9 4.06 7.13 20.86
N GLU A 10 4.95 6.78 19.92
CA GLU A 10 5.64 7.76 19.07
C GLU A 10 4.70 8.52 18.11
N CYS A 11 3.56 7.91 17.74
CA CYS A 11 2.51 8.53 16.93
C CYS A 11 3.04 9.22 15.65
N ALA A 12 4.00 8.57 14.96
CA ALA A 12 4.66 9.07 13.76
C ALA A 12 5.48 10.39 13.93
N VAL A 13 5.67 10.92 15.15
CA VAL A 13 6.49 12.12 15.35
C VAL A 13 7.94 11.91 14.88
N PRO A 14 8.63 10.80 15.22
CA PRO A 14 10.00 10.59 14.77
C PRO A 14 10.10 10.33 13.27
N ILE A 15 9.15 9.62 12.66
CA ILE A 15 9.22 9.31 11.22
C ILE A 15 9.06 10.59 10.39
N VAL A 16 8.09 11.45 10.75
CA VAL A 16 7.84 12.73 10.07
C VAL A 16 8.97 13.73 10.31
N GLY A 17 9.62 13.70 11.48
CA GLY A 17 10.75 14.58 11.77
C GLY A 17 12.08 14.16 11.13
N ARG A 18 12.24 12.89 10.73
CA ARG A 18 13.52 12.34 10.26
C ARG A 18 13.57 12.07 8.75
N PHE A 19 12.44 11.73 8.14
CA PHE A 19 12.39 11.31 6.75
C PHE A 19 11.60 12.30 5.90
N HIS A 20 11.82 12.23 4.58
CA HIS A 20 11.13 13.05 3.60
C HIS A 20 10.55 12.17 2.49
N SER A 21 9.40 12.59 1.96
CA SER A 21 8.76 11.99 0.80
C SER A 21 8.44 13.07 -0.23
N PRO A 22 8.10 12.68 -1.47
CA PRO A 22 7.49 13.57 -2.44
C PRO A 22 6.22 14.25 -1.88
N SER A 23 6.01 15.52 -2.25
CA SER A 23 4.86 16.32 -1.82
C SER A 23 3.63 16.14 -2.73
N ASN A 24 3.33 14.90 -3.12
CA ASN A 24 2.21 14.57 -4.01
C ASN A 24 1.08 13.78 -3.34
N GLY A 25 1.17 13.52 -2.04
CA GLY A 25 0.13 12.89 -1.23
C GLY A 25 0.06 13.50 0.17
N ASN A 26 0.08 12.67 1.22
CA ASN A 26 0.08 13.12 2.61
C ASN A 26 1.41 12.79 3.29
N GLY A 27 2.47 13.46 2.85
CA GLY A 27 3.82 13.26 3.38
C GLY A 27 4.24 11.79 3.29
N LEU A 28 4.82 11.27 4.37
CA LEU A 28 5.35 9.90 4.43
C LEU A 28 4.27 8.81 4.53
N PHE A 29 3.00 9.20 4.68
CA PHE A 29 1.92 8.23 4.89
C PHE A 29 1.40 7.63 3.58
N TRP A 30 1.30 8.44 2.53
CA TRP A 30 1.07 7.96 1.17
C TRP A 30 1.59 8.96 0.16
N TYR A 31 2.31 8.45 -0.82
CA TYR A 31 3.02 9.20 -1.86
C TYR A 31 3.41 8.26 -3.00
N SER A 32 3.76 8.83 -4.15
CA SER A 32 4.24 8.07 -5.30
C SER A 32 5.46 8.74 -5.92
N PHE A 33 6.24 7.98 -6.68
CA PHE A 33 7.35 8.51 -7.47
C PHE A 33 7.73 7.57 -8.60
N ASP A 34 8.35 8.14 -9.62
CA ASP A 34 8.91 7.38 -10.72
C ASP A 34 10.41 7.17 -10.52
N ILE A 35 10.88 5.96 -10.80
CA ILE A 35 12.30 5.66 -10.93
C ILE A 35 12.54 4.84 -12.20
N GLY A 36 13.13 5.50 -13.21
CA GLY A 36 13.28 4.90 -14.53
C GLY A 36 11.92 4.45 -15.10
N PRO A 37 11.75 3.17 -15.50
CA PRO A 37 10.51 2.65 -16.07
C PRO A 37 9.48 2.17 -15.01
N ILE A 38 9.68 2.52 -13.73
CA ILE A 38 8.87 2.03 -12.61
C ILE A 38 8.13 3.20 -11.97
N HIS A 39 6.81 3.08 -11.85
CA HIS A 39 5.99 3.91 -10.97
C HIS A 39 5.79 3.17 -9.64
N ILE A 40 6.21 3.79 -8.54
CA ILE A 40 6.12 3.23 -7.20
C ILE A 40 5.13 4.04 -6.39
N VAL A 41 4.18 3.35 -5.74
CA VAL A 41 3.16 3.95 -4.88
C VAL A 41 3.26 3.37 -3.48
N TYR A 42 3.32 4.22 -2.47
CA TYR A 42 3.17 3.82 -1.07
C TYR A 42 1.84 4.32 -0.51
N TYR A 43 1.14 3.45 0.21
CA TYR A 43 -0.03 3.82 0.99
C TYR A 43 0.04 3.24 2.41
N SER A 44 -0.66 3.91 3.34
CA SER A 44 -0.69 3.59 4.75
C SER A 44 -1.84 2.67 5.11
N THR A 45 -1.48 1.53 5.69
CA THR A 45 -2.42 0.57 6.31
C THR A 45 -2.85 0.95 7.73
N GLU A 46 -2.34 2.06 8.26
CA GLU A 46 -2.60 2.55 9.62
C GLU A 46 -3.58 3.74 9.61
N HIS A 47 -3.99 4.18 8.43
CA HIS A 47 -4.99 5.23 8.20
C HIS A 47 -6.19 4.62 7.48
N ASP A 48 -7.30 5.34 7.45
CA ASP A 48 -8.46 4.92 6.68
C ASP A 48 -8.10 4.82 5.18
N PHE A 49 -8.15 3.60 4.66
CA PHE A 49 -7.93 3.26 3.25
C PHE A 49 -9.22 2.75 2.59
N ARG A 50 -10.36 2.80 3.29
CA ARG A 50 -11.64 2.32 2.76
C ARG A 50 -12.09 3.21 1.60
N ARG A 51 -12.96 2.66 0.76
CA ARG A 51 -13.53 3.38 -0.39
C ARG A 51 -14.07 4.74 0.05
N LEU A 52 -13.78 5.79 -0.74
CA LEU A 52 -14.12 7.20 -0.48
C LEU A 52 -13.33 7.89 0.65
N SER A 53 -12.41 7.21 1.34
CA SER A 53 -11.45 7.89 2.21
C SER A 53 -10.53 8.82 1.40
N PRO A 54 -9.95 9.87 2.02
CA PRO A 54 -8.99 10.74 1.34
C PRO A 54 -7.83 9.97 0.69
N GLN A 55 -7.29 8.99 1.41
CA GLN A 55 -6.23 8.11 0.92
C GLN A 55 -6.70 7.25 -0.26
N TYR A 56 -7.89 6.65 -0.19
CA TYR A 56 -8.42 5.84 -1.29
C TYR A 56 -8.61 6.64 -2.57
N MET A 57 -9.21 7.82 -2.46
CA MET A 57 -9.43 8.70 -3.62
C MET A 57 -8.10 9.18 -4.21
N TRP A 58 -7.13 9.49 -3.34
CA TRP A 58 -5.78 9.83 -3.77
C TRP A 58 -5.12 8.66 -4.52
N LEU A 59 -5.13 7.46 -3.94
CA LEU A 59 -4.55 6.26 -4.53
C LEU A 59 -5.20 5.93 -5.88
N GLU A 60 -6.53 5.98 -5.97
CA GLU A 60 -7.23 5.76 -7.23
C GLU A 60 -6.85 6.80 -8.30
N ASN A 61 -6.69 8.07 -7.91
CA ASN A 61 -6.28 9.12 -8.84
C ASN A 61 -4.84 8.94 -9.33
N ASP A 62 -3.93 8.57 -8.42
CA ASP A 62 -2.52 8.30 -8.72
C ASP A 62 -2.39 7.12 -9.70
N LEU A 63 -2.99 5.97 -9.37
CA LEU A 63 -3.00 4.77 -10.23
C LEU A 63 -3.63 5.05 -11.61
N ARG A 64 -4.68 5.87 -11.69
CA ARG A 64 -5.30 6.28 -12.95
C ARG A 64 -4.37 7.13 -13.82
N SER A 65 -3.47 7.89 -13.22
CA SER A 65 -2.60 8.83 -13.93
C SER A 65 -1.37 8.17 -14.57
N VAL A 66 -1.09 6.91 -14.23
CA VAL A 66 0.11 6.18 -14.67
C VAL A 66 0.09 5.98 -16.19
N ASN A 67 1.08 6.56 -16.87
CA ASN A 67 1.32 6.31 -18.29
C ASN A 67 2.18 5.04 -18.46
N ARG A 68 1.52 3.91 -18.68
CA ARG A 68 2.14 2.58 -18.82
C ARG A 68 3.11 2.46 -20.01
N SER A 69 3.06 3.37 -21.00
CA SER A 69 4.08 3.42 -22.06
C SER A 69 5.40 4.05 -21.60
N ARG A 70 5.39 4.85 -20.53
CA ARG A 70 6.58 5.46 -19.91
C ARG A 70 7.06 4.66 -18.70
N THR A 71 6.13 4.29 -17.83
CA THR A 71 6.38 3.49 -16.62
C THR A 71 5.58 2.18 -16.70
N PRO A 72 6.07 1.20 -17.48
CA PRO A 72 5.37 -0.07 -17.67
C PRO A 72 5.25 -0.91 -16.40
N TRP A 73 6.10 -0.68 -15.40
CA TRP A 73 6.05 -1.36 -14.11
C TRP A 73 5.34 -0.49 -13.08
N LEU A 74 4.30 -1.02 -12.45
CA LEU A 74 3.52 -0.41 -11.39
C LEU A 74 3.65 -1.25 -10.13
N ILE A 75 4.38 -0.73 -9.16
CA ILE A 75 4.66 -1.41 -7.89
C ILE A 75 3.96 -0.64 -6.77
N VAL A 76 3.15 -1.34 -6.00
CA VAL A 76 2.49 -0.80 -4.81
C VAL A 76 3.17 -1.35 -3.56
N GLY A 77 3.39 -0.50 -2.57
CA GLY A 77 3.98 -0.85 -1.28
C GLY A 77 3.10 -0.43 -0.12
N SER A 78 2.98 -1.29 0.89
CA SER A 78 2.31 -0.95 2.15
C SER A 78 2.81 -1.82 3.31
N HIS A 79 2.42 -1.53 4.54
CA HIS A 79 2.97 -2.26 5.69
C HIS A 79 2.22 -3.57 5.97
N ARG A 80 0.92 -3.51 6.28
CA ARG A 80 0.11 -4.69 6.63
C ARG A 80 -0.29 -5.49 5.38
N PRO A 81 -0.12 -6.82 5.34
CA PRO A 81 -0.43 -7.62 4.17
C PRO A 81 -1.92 -7.87 3.98
N MET A 82 -2.33 -7.94 2.72
CA MET A 82 -3.65 -8.41 2.32
C MET A 82 -3.78 -9.94 2.39
N TYR A 83 -2.67 -10.65 2.15
CA TYR A 83 -2.59 -12.11 2.12
C TYR A 83 -1.40 -12.58 2.94
N THR A 84 -1.61 -13.59 3.78
CA THR A 84 -0.54 -14.29 4.50
C THR A 84 -0.95 -15.73 4.77
N SER A 85 0.01 -16.65 4.76
CA SER A 85 -0.21 -18.05 5.12
C SER A 85 -0.17 -18.32 6.62
N LEU A 86 0.27 -17.34 7.42
CA LEU A 86 0.33 -17.46 8.87
C LEU A 86 -1.07 -17.35 9.49
N VAL A 87 -1.27 -18.08 10.58
CA VAL A 87 -2.51 -18.04 11.39
C VAL A 87 -2.52 -16.77 12.25
N VAL A 88 -2.63 -15.62 11.60
CA VAL A 88 -2.77 -14.31 12.22
C VAL A 88 -4.15 -13.78 11.86
N ILE A 89 -5.00 -13.56 12.85
CA ILE A 89 -6.29 -12.89 12.65
C ILE A 89 -6.01 -11.38 12.60
N ASP A 90 -5.70 -10.85 11.42
CA ASP A 90 -5.62 -9.41 11.19
C ASP A 90 -6.88 -8.93 10.42
N PRO A 91 -7.82 -8.21 11.06
CA PRO A 91 -8.99 -7.66 10.37
C PRO A 91 -8.61 -6.66 9.27
N ILE A 92 -7.41 -6.07 9.31
CA ILE A 92 -6.94 -5.17 8.27
C ILE A 92 -6.74 -5.91 6.95
N GLY A 93 -6.24 -7.15 6.97
CA GLY A 93 -6.06 -7.95 5.76
C GLY A 93 -7.36 -8.14 4.99
N LEU A 94 -8.45 -8.48 5.68
CA LEU A 94 -9.78 -8.60 5.07
C LEU A 94 -10.31 -7.27 4.53
N MET A 95 -10.06 -6.16 5.23
CA MET A 95 -10.45 -4.83 4.76
C MET A 95 -9.65 -4.40 3.52
N LEU A 96 -8.39 -4.78 3.42
CA LEU A 96 -7.57 -4.57 2.23
C LEU A 96 -8.11 -5.36 1.05
N GLN A 97 -8.47 -6.64 1.24
CA GLN A 97 -9.13 -7.46 0.22
C GLN A 97 -10.43 -6.81 -0.27
N LEU A 98 -11.25 -6.28 0.65
CA LEU A 98 -12.53 -5.68 0.29
C LEU A 98 -12.39 -4.35 -0.45
N HIS A 99 -11.47 -3.47 -0.01
CA HIS A 99 -11.42 -2.09 -0.52
C HIS A 99 -10.29 -1.87 -1.52
N ILE A 100 -9.10 -2.37 -1.27
CA ILE A 100 -7.90 -2.07 -2.05
C ILE A 100 -7.70 -3.05 -3.18
N GLU A 101 -7.91 -4.34 -2.97
CA GLU A 101 -7.70 -5.37 -4.01
C GLU A 101 -8.42 -5.06 -5.33
N PRO A 102 -9.72 -4.69 -5.35
CA PRO A 102 -10.41 -4.38 -6.61
C PRO A 102 -9.82 -3.18 -7.33
N LEU A 103 -9.24 -2.23 -6.57
CA LEU A 103 -8.58 -1.06 -7.11
C LEU A 103 -7.25 -1.45 -7.79
N LEU A 104 -6.44 -2.28 -7.13
CA LEU A 104 -5.16 -2.74 -7.69
C LEU A 104 -5.39 -3.58 -8.95
N TYR A 105 -6.42 -4.44 -8.93
CA TYR A 105 -6.83 -5.23 -10.09
C TYR A 105 -7.29 -4.35 -11.25
N LYS A 106 -8.16 -3.35 -10.99
CA LYS A 106 -8.68 -2.41 -12.00
C LYS A 106 -7.56 -1.67 -12.75
N TYR A 107 -6.49 -1.29 -12.05
CA TYR A 107 -5.35 -0.57 -12.63
C TYR A 107 -4.17 -1.47 -12.99
N GLN A 108 -4.34 -2.79 -12.95
CA GLN A 108 -3.35 -3.79 -13.36
C GLN A 108 -1.99 -3.59 -12.69
N VAL A 109 -1.99 -3.43 -11.36
CA VAL A 109 -0.76 -3.38 -10.56
C VAL A 109 0.02 -4.69 -10.73
N ASP A 110 1.31 -4.59 -11.03
CA ASP A 110 2.13 -5.76 -11.38
C ASP A 110 2.67 -6.48 -10.13
N LEU A 111 3.00 -5.70 -9.09
CA LEU A 111 3.54 -6.21 -7.84
C LEU A 111 3.04 -5.38 -6.67
N ASN A 112 2.64 -6.07 -5.61
CA ASN A 112 2.32 -5.44 -4.34
C ASN A 112 3.20 -6.03 -3.23
N LEU A 113 3.96 -5.17 -2.57
CA LEU A 113 4.92 -5.53 -1.54
C LEU A 113 4.41 -5.13 -0.16
N TYR A 114 4.51 -6.06 0.77
CA TYR A 114 4.10 -5.88 2.15
C TYR A 114 5.24 -6.15 3.13
N GLY A 115 5.11 -5.61 4.33
CA GLY A 115 5.93 -5.97 5.49
C GLY A 115 5.06 -6.58 6.58
N HIS A 116 5.21 -6.06 7.80
CA HIS A 116 4.48 -6.42 9.03
C HIS A 116 4.71 -7.86 9.53
N ILE A 117 4.60 -8.84 8.66
CA ILE A 117 4.88 -10.24 8.97
C ILE A 117 6.38 -10.51 8.74
N HIS A 118 7.06 -10.99 9.78
CA HIS A 118 8.50 -11.19 9.78
C HIS A 118 8.92 -12.53 9.14
N SER A 119 8.42 -12.79 7.93
CA SER A 119 8.78 -13.91 7.07
C SER A 119 8.75 -13.48 5.60
N TYR A 120 9.27 -14.32 4.70
CA TYR A 120 9.13 -14.12 3.27
C TYR A 120 8.09 -15.08 2.70
N GLU A 121 7.10 -14.54 1.99
CA GLU A 121 6.06 -15.27 1.28
C GLU A 121 5.86 -14.67 -0.12
N ARG A 122 5.44 -15.49 -1.08
CA ARG A 122 5.13 -15.05 -2.45
C ARG A 122 3.95 -15.85 -2.99
N THR A 123 3.02 -15.16 -3.63
CA THR A 123 1.83 -15.77 -4.25
C THR A 123 2.03 -16.00 -5.75
N CYS A 124 1.09 -16.72 -6.37
CA CYS A 124 0.81 -16.58 -7.80
C CYS A 124 0.27 -15.16 -8.08
N ALA A 125 0.08 -14.81 -9.36
CA ALA A 125 -0.81 -13.70 -9.69
C ALA A 125 -2.21 -14.06 -9.21
N MET A 126 -2.77 -13.26 -8.29
CA MET A 126 -3.95 -13.65 -7.53
C MET A 126 -4.96 -12.50 -7.47
N TYR A 127 -6.24 -12.84 -7.55
CA TYR A 127 -7.35 -11.95 -7.27
C TYR A 127 -8.48 -12.73 -6.57
N GLN A 128 -9.02 -12.20 -5.48
CA GLN A 128 -10.09 -12.81 -4.71
C GLN A 128 -9.78 -14.26 -4.30
N HIS A 129 -8.54 -14.52 -3.83
CA HIS A 129 -8.04 -15.85 -3.46
C HIS A 129 -7.92 -16.86 -4.62
N HIS A 130 -7.97 -16.42 -5.88
CA HIS A 130 -7.80 -17.28 -7.05
C HIS A 130 -6.56 -16.87 -7.85
N CYS A 131 -5.75 -17.87 -8.19
CA CYS A 131 -4.93 -17.85 -9.40
C CYS A 131 -5.84 -18.23 -10.60
#